data_AF-A0A415HPX7-F1
#
_entry.id   AF-A0A415HPX7-F1
#
_cell.length_a   1.000
_cell.length_b   1.000
_cell.length_c   1.000
_cell.angle_alpha   90.00
_cell.angle_beta   90.00
_cell.angle_gamma   90.00
#
_symmetry.space_group_name_H-M   'P 1'
#
loop_
_entity.id
_entity.type
_entity.pdbx_description
1 polymer ?
#
loop_
_entity_poly.entity_id
_entity_poly.type
_entity_poly.pdbx_seq_one_letter_code
_entity_poly.pdbx_strand_id
1 'polypeptide(L)' 'MENKIRRARKKKGYTQEELACMVGCSVKTIIRWEKGENRVSSQYFKKLSENLDLNMEDFLSE' A
#
# COMPACT_ATOMS: atom_id res chain seq x y z
N MET A 1 5.77 7.09 -13.14
CA MET A 1 4.40 6.52 -13.05
C MET A 1 3.95 6.61 -11.61
N GLU A 2 2.73 7.07 -11.32
CA GLU A 2 2.28 7.25 -9.92
C GLU A 2 1.91 5.89 -9.32
N ASN A 3 2.49 5.56 -8.16
CA ASN A 3 2.29 4.28 -7.50
C ASN A 3 0.81 4.06 -7.07
N LYS A 4 0.25 2.90 -7.41
CA LYS A 4 -1.15 2.55 -7.14
C LYS A 4 -1.51 2.60 -5.66
N ILE A 5 -0.61 2.21 -4.76
CA ILE A 5 -0.81 2.29 -3.31
C ILE A 5 -0.97 3.74 -2.87
N ARG A 6 -0.11 4.63 -3.36
CA ARG A 6 -0.18 6.06 -3.05
C ARG A 6 -1.49 6.67 -3.51
N ARG A 7 -1.94 6.31 -4.72
CA ARG A 7 -3.22 6.77 -5.28
C ARG A 7 -4.41 6.28 -4.45
N ALA A 8 -4.46 4.99 -4.14
CA ALA A 8 -5.54 4.41 -3.36
C ALA A 8 -5.59 5.00 -1.94
N ARG A 9 -4.42 5.14 -1.30
CA ARG A 9 -4.30 5.76 0.02
C ARG A 9 -4.86 7.20 0.02
N LYS A 10 -4.45 8.01 -0.96
CA LYS A 10 -4.96 9.38 -1.11
C LYS A 10 -6.46 9.42 -1.42
N LYS A 11 -6.97 8.50 -2.25
CA LYS A 11 -8.40 8.40 -2.60
C LYS A 11 -9.25 8.11 -1.37
N LYS A 12 -8.73 7.32 -0.43
CA LYS A 12 -9.37 7.03 0.87
C LYS A 12 -9.15 8.13 1.92
N GLY A 13 -8.26 9.09 1.65
CA GLY A 13 -7.94 10.19 2.57
C GLY A 13 -6.93 9.85 3.66
N TYR A 14 -6.22 8.71 3.56
CA TYR A 14 -5.32 8.26 4.61
C TYR A 14 -3.93 8.89 4.54
N THR A 15 -3.31 9.12 5.69
CA THR A 15 -1.87 9.39 5.80
C THR A 15 -1.05 8.10 5.68
N GLN A 16 0.26 8.22 5.45
CA GLN A 16 1.15 7.05 5.42
C GLN A 16 1.21 6.36 6.78
N GLU A 17 1.08 7.10 7.89
CA GLU A 17 1.05 6.56 9.25
C GLU A 17 -0.23 5.80 9.53
N GLU A 18 -1.38 6.35 9.12
CA GLU A 18 -2.68 5.69 9.26
C GLU A 18 -2.70 4.37 8.50
N LEU A 19 -2.25 4.38 7.23
CA LEU A 19 -2.17 3.16 6.43
C LEU A 19 -1.21 2.14 7.07
N ALA A 20 -0.07 2.58 7.57
CA ALA A 20 0.88 1.71 8.25
C ALA A 20 0.26 1.05 9.50
N CYS A 21 -0.50 1.82 10.28
CA CYS A 21 -1.22 1.33 11.46
C CYS A 21 -2.28 0.29 11.08
N MET A 22 -3.13 0.59 10.08
CA MET A 22 -4.19 -0.33 9.61
C MET A 22 -3.63 -1.63 9.05
N VAL A 23 -2.53 -1.56 8.31
CA VAL A 23 -1.85 -2.74 7.75
C VAL A 23 -1.01 -3.46 8.83
N GLY A 24 -0.68 -2.80 9.93
CA GLY A 24 0.22 -3.33 10.96
C GLY A 24 1.64 -3.49 10.43
N CYS A 25 2.15 -2.46 9.75
CA CYS A 25 3.53 -2.39 9.27
C CYS A 25 4.17 -1.05 9.65
N SER A 26 5.45 -0.87 9.34
CA SER A 26 6.12 0.40 9.60
C SER A 26 5.77 1.45 8.53
N VAL A 27 5.75 2.73 8.91
CA VAL A 27 5.57 3.83 7.93
C VAL A 27 6.63 3.79 6.83
N LYS A 28 7.87 3.41 7.18
CA LYS A 28 8.97 3.21 6.21
C LYS A 28 8.63 2.12 5.19
N THR A 29 7.90 1.07 5.59
CA THR A 29 7.41 0.02 4.68
C THR A 29 6.46 0.60 3.65
N ILE A 30 5.47 1.42 4.08
CA ILE A 30 4.56 2.12 3.17
C ILE A 30 5.33 3.03 2.20
N ILE A 31 6.28 3.82 2.69
CA ILE A 31 7.08 4.72 1.84
C ILE A 31 7.83 3.92 0.77
N ARG A 32 8.48 2.81 1.14
CA ARG A 32 9.21 1.96 0.17
C ARG A 32 8.27 1.36 -0.87
N TRP A 33 7.09 0.90 -0.45
CA TRP A 33 6.07 0.41 -1.37
C TRP A 33 5.60 1.49 -2.32
N GLU A 34 5.32 2.71 -1.84
CA GLU A 34 4.92 3.85 -2.68
C GLU A 34 6.01 4.33 -3.64
N LYS A 35 7.28 4.07 -3.31
CA LYS A 35 8.43 4.36 -4.19
C LYS A 35 8.76 3.22 -5.16
N GLY A 36 8.15 2.05 -5.00
CA GLY A 36 8.50 0.85 -5.79
C GLY A 36 9.82 0.20 -5.38
N GLU A 37 10.42 0.60 -4.25
CA GLU A 37 11.71 0.08 -3.78
C GLU A 37 11.61 -1.34 -3.18
N ASN A 38 10.40 -1.80 -2.86
CA ASN A 38 10.19 -3.12 -2.26
C ASN A 38 8.87 -3.73 -2.71
N ARG A 39 8.85 -5.03 -2.97
CA ARG A 39 7.60 -5.75 -3.24
C ARG A 39 6.80 -5.94 -1.94
N VAL A 40 5.48 -5.88 -2.06
CA VAL A 40 4.57 -6.18 -0.96
C VAL A 40 4.61 -7.68 -0.69
N SER A 41 4.92 -8.09 0.54
CA SER A 41 4.87 -9.50 0.94
C SER A 41 3.43 -9.99 1.03
N SER A 42 3.22 -11.28 0.78
CA SER A 42 1.88 -11.91 0.76
C SER A 42 1.06 -11.67 2.02
N GLN A 43 1.71 -11.63 3.19
CA GLN A 43 1.08 -11.35 4.48
C GLN A 43 0.37 -9.98 4.56
N TYR A 44 0.80 -9.01 3.75
CA TYR A 44 0.23 -7.66 3.74
C TYR A 44 -0.80 -7.46 2.64
N PHE A 45 -0.86 -8.33 1.62
CA PHE A 45 -1.83 -8.17 0.53
C PHE A 45 -3.25 -8.16 1.04
N LYS A 46 -3.62 -9.09 1.93
CA LYS A 46 -4.98 -9.16 2.46
C LYS A 46 -5.38 -7.85 3.15
N LYS A 47 -4.54 -7.35 4.04
CA LYS A 47 -4.81 -6.10 4.77
C LYS A 47 -4.80 -4.88 3.86
N LEU A 48 -3.87 -4.80 2.90
CA LEU A 48 -3.85 -3.71 1.94
C LEU A 48 -5.10 -3.73 1.06
N SER A 49 -5.53 -4.92 0.61
CA SER A 49 -6.73 -5.10 -0.19
C SER A 49 -7.97 -4.65 0.57
N GLU A 50 -8.11 -5.06 1.84
CA GLU A 50 -9.24 -4.67 2.70
C GLU A 50 -9.29 -3.16 2.98
N ASN A 51 -8.14 -2.48 3.08
CA ASN A 51 -8.10 -1.06 3.44
C ASN A 51 -8.08 -0.11 2.22
N LEU A 52 -7.51 -0.56 1.10
CA LEU A 52 -7.29 0.27 -0.09
C LEU A 52 -8.18 -0.13 -1.29
N ASP A 53 -9.00 -1.17 -1.16
CA ASP A 53 -9.79 -1.78 -2.25
C ASP A 53 -8.94 -2.13 -3.48
N LEU A 54 -7.67 -2.51 -3.26
CA LEU A 54 -6.74 -2.92 -4.30
C LEU A 54 -6.74 -4.44 -4.43
N ASN A 55 -6.62 -4.96 -5.64
CA ASN A 55 -6.47 -6.41 -5.89
C ASN A 55 -4.98 -6.78 -6.08
N MET A 56 -4.63 -8.07 -6.04
CA MET A 56 -3.23 -8.50 -6.17
C MET A 56 -2.56 -8.00 -7.47
N GLU A 57 -3.34 -7.91 -8.56
CA GLU A 57 -2.88 -7.41 -9.86
C GLU A 57 -2.45 -5.93 -9.80
N ASP A 58 -3.05 -5.14 -8.92
CA ASP A 58 -2.64 -3.76 -8.67
C ASP A 58 -1.26 -3.61 -8.04
N PHE A 59 -0.71 -4.68 -7.47
CA PHE A 59 0.64 -4.70 -6.93
C PHE A 59 1.66 -5.35 -7.86
N LEU A 60 1.21 -5.99 -8.95
CA LEU A 60 2.03 -6.75 -9.89
C LEU A 60 2.29 -6.01 -11.21
N SER A 61 1.63 -4.87 -11.43
CA SER A 61 1.73 -4.08 -12.66
C SER A 61 2.58 -2.83 -12.46
N GLU A 62 3.77 -2.82 -13.10
CA GLU A 62 4.55 -1.62 -13.41
C GLU A 62 4.05 -0.97 -14.71
#